data_AF-A0A2G6EVK1-F1
#
_entry.id   AF-A0A2G6EVK1-F1
#
_cell.length_a   1.000
_cell.length_b   1.000
_cell.length_c   1.000
_cell.angle_alpha   90.00
_cell.angle_beta   90.00
_cell.angle_gamma   90.00
#
_symmetry.space_group_name_H-M   'P 1'
#
loop_
_entity.id
_entity.type
_entity.pdbx_description
1 polymer ?
#
loop_
_entity_poly.entity_id
_entity_poly.type
_entity_poly.pdbx_seq_one_letter_code
_entity_poly.pdbx_strand_id
1 'polypeptide(L)'
;MNRQRNYDVLHASGVPVKTWTQGVPFEAQAKQQLLNVAELPFVKPWVAAMPDVHVGKGATIGSVIPTVNAVIPAAVGVDLGCGMMAVKTSLTAKDLPDNLFAIRSSIEAAVPHGRTSPRSGRDKGSWGDAPADVLAKWALLAEDFDQLCERTPGLKNTNNLNHLGTLGTGNHFIELCLDEADNVWVMLHSGSRGVGNRIGTTFIERAKKEMQRWMINLPDKDLAYLPEGSEHFI
;
A
#
# COMPACT_ATOMS: atom_id res chain seq x y z
N MET A 1 -8.22 -12.85 -38.35
CA MET A 1 -8.87 -11.89 -37.41
C MET A 1 -7.78 -11.19 -36.63
N ASN A 2 -7.56 -9.90 -36.91
CA ASN A 2 -6.60 -9.09 -36.17
C ASN A 2 -7.20 -8.84 -34.78
N ARG A 3 -6.76 -9.57 -33.74
CA ARG A 3 -7.16 -9.27 -32.37
C ARG A 3 -6.64 -7.87 -32.07
N GLN A 4 -7.53 -6.88 -32.08
CA GLN A 4 -7.23 -5.53 -31.63
C GLN A 4 -6.73 -5.66 -30.18
N ARG A 5 -5.48 -5.29 -29.94
CA ARG A 5 -4.92 -5.35 -28.58
C ARG A 5 -5.66 -4.31 -27.75
N ASN A 6 -6.10 -4.68 -26.55
CA ASN A 6 -6.77 -3.79 -25.61
C ASN A 6 -5.79 -2.97 -24.76
N TYR A 7 -4.54 -2.85 -25.20
CA TYR A 7 -3.47 -2.12 -24.55
C TYR A 7 -2.54 -1.49 -25.59
N ASP A 8 -1.96 -0.35 -25.21
CA ASP A 8 -0.89 0.29 -25.97
C ASP A 8 0.48 -0.21 -25.48
N VAL A 9 1.51 -0.03 -26.30
CA VAL A 9 2.88 -0.41 -25.95
C VAL A 9 3.78 0.82 -26.00
N LEU A 10 4.42 1.13 -24.88
CA LEU A 10 5.54 2.07 -24.84
C LEU A 10 6.84 1.27 -25.00
N HIS A 11 7.73 1.78 -25.85
CA HIS A 11 9.03 1.19 -26.09
C HIS A 11 10.08 1.90 -25.23
N ALA A 12 10.68 1.16 -24.29
CA ALA A 12 11.85 1.58 -23.52
C ALA A 12 13.10 0.90 -24.07
N SER A 13 14.29 1.35 -23.63
CA SER A 13 15.57 0.73 -24.01
C SER A 13 15.70 -0.71 -23.48
N GLY A 14 15.02 -1.04 -22.37
CA GLY A 14 14.97 -2.38 -21.78
C GLY A 14 13.77 -3.19 -22.26
N VAL A 15 12.84 -3.49 -21.35
CA VAL A 15 11.63 -4.25 -21.68
C VAL A 15 10.47 -3.37 -22.15
N PRO A 16 9.49 -3.87 -22.93
CA PRO A 16 8.33 -3.08 -23.29
C PRO A 16 7.44 -2.78 -22.08
N VAL A 17 6.74 -1.65 -22.11
CA VAL A 17 5.67 -1.31 -21.15
C VAL A 17 4.33 -1.48 -21.83
N LYS A 18 3.43 -2.27 -21.23
CA LYS A 18 2.04 -2.44 -21.70
C LYS A 18 1.12 -1.56 -20.87
N THR A 19 0.29 -0.75 -21.52
CA THR A 19 -0.53 0.26 -20.84
C THR A 19 -2.00 0.11 -21.20
N TRP A 20 -2.86 -0.03 -20.19
CA TRP A 20 -4.32 -0.08 -20.33
C TRP A 20 -4.94 1.30 -20.09
N THR A 21 -4.43 2.32 -20.78
CA THR A 21 -4.75 3.73 -20.53
C THR A 21 -5.53 4.39 -21.68
N GLN A 22 -6.14 3.60 -22.57
CA GLN A 22 -6.94 4.12 -23.67
C GLN A 22 -8.17 4.86 -23.13
N GLY A 23 -8.30 6.14 -23.48
CA GLY A 23 -9.42 6.97 -23.03
C GLY A 23 -9.32 7.53 -21.61
N VAL A 24 -8.18 7.35 -20.92
CA VAL A 24 -7.93 7.95 -19.60
C VAL A 24 -6.71 8.87 -19.63
N PRO A 25 -6.65 9.90 -18.78
CA PRO A 25 -5.47 10.76 -18.66
C PRO A 25 -4.22 9.94 -18.33
N PHE A 26 -3.13 10.18 -19.06
CA PHE A 26 -1.86 9.51 -18.83
C PHE A 26 -0.71 10.50 -18.85
N GLU A 27 -0.33 10.93 -17.64
CA GLU A 27 0.62 12.02 -17.40
C GLU A 27 2.03 11.68 -17.92
N ALA A 28 2.72 12.71 -18.44
CA ALA A 28 4.07 12.55 -18.97
C ALA A 28 5.08 12.06 -17.92
N GLN A 29 4.93 12.49 -16.66
CA GLN A 29 5.81 12.07 -15.57
C GLN A 29 5.59 10.60 -15.20
N ALA A 30 4.33 10.12 -15.20
CA ALA A 30 4.03 8.70 -14.98
C ALA A 30 4.61 7.82 -16.12
N LYS A 31 4.49 8.28 -17.38
CA LYS A 31 5.14 7.63 -18.53
C LYS A 31 6.65 7.52 -18.32
N GLN A 32 7.30 8.61 -17.90
CA GLN A 32 8.74 8.61 -17.67
C GLN A 32 9.16 7.65 -16.55
N GLN A 33 8.42 7.58 -15.44
CA GLN A 33 8.68 6.60 -14.38
C GLN A 33 8.59 5.16 -14.89
N LEU A 34 7.57 4.83 -15.68
CA LEU A 34 7.45 3.50 -16.29
C LEU A 34 8.61 3.16 -17.22
N LEU A 35 9.04 4.11 -18.05
CA LEU A 35 10.19 3.95 -18.94
C LEU A 35 11.48 3.71 -18.14
N ASN A 36 11.73 4.52 -17.10
CA ASN A 36 12.89 4.36 -16.21
C ASN A 36 12.93 2.97 -15.55
N VAL A 37 11.78 2.49 -15.05
CA VAL A 37 11.67 1.15 -14.45
C VAL A 37 11.94 0.06 -15.49
N ALA A 38 11.41 0.21 -16.70
CA ALA A 38 11.55 -0.77 -17.76
C ALA A 38 12.98 -0.92 -18.30
N GLU A 39 13.86 0.04 -18.02
CA GLU A 39 15.30 -0.02 -18.35
C GLU A 39 16.12 -0.83 -17.33
N LEU A 40 15.57 -1.17 -16.16
CA LEU A 40 16.29 -1.92 -15.14
C LEU A 40 16.55 -3.36 -15.62
N PRO A 41 17.80 -3.87 -15.51
CA PRO A 41 18.23 -5.11 -16.16
C PRO A 41 17.57 -6.38 -15.59
N PHE A 42 17.02 -6.29 -14.37
CA PHE A 42 16.34 -7.37 -13.67
C PHE A 42 14.81 -7.31 -13.81
N VAL A 43 14.25 -6.30 -14.50
CA VAL A 43 12.80 -6.22 -14.77
C VAL A 43 12.48 -7.03 -16.02
N LYS A 44 11.67 -8.08 -15.89
CA LYS A 44 11.34 -9.02 -16.97
C LYS A 44 9.96 -9.65 -16.77
N PRO A 45 9.20 -9.96 -17.85
CA PRO A 45 9.51 -9.71 -19.26
C PRO A 45 8.99 -8.36 -19.79
N TRP A 46 8.12 -7.68 -19.05
CA TRP A 46 7.53 -6.38 -19.40
C TRP A 46 6.92 -5.73 -18.15
N VAL A 47 6.75 -4.41 -18.17
CA VAL A 47 6.02 -3.65 -17.12
C VAL A 47 4.57 -3.46 -17.55
N ALA A 48 3.63 -3.59 -16.61
CA ALA A 48 2.21 -3.31 -16.82
C ALA A 48 1.84 -1.97 -16.19
N ALA A 49 1.07 -1.13 -16.88
CA ALA A 49 0.42 0.05 -16.29
C ALA A 49 -1.09 -0.06 -16.42
N MET A 50 -1.78 0.05 -15.28
CA MET A 50 -3.23 -0.05 -15.15
C MET A 50 -3.91 1.28 -15.52
N PRO A 51 -5.24 1.30 -15.74
CA PRO A 51 -5.95 2.53 -16.13
C PRO A 51 -5.86 3.68 -15.09
N ASP A 52 -5.62 3.34 -13.82
CA ASP A 52 -5.47 4.27 -12.70
C ASP A 52 -4.01 4.70 -12.45
N VAL A 53 -3.11 4.41 -13.41
CA VAL A 53 -1.69 4.73 -13.27
C VAL A 53 -1.45 6.23 -13.08
N HIS A 54 -0.65 6.57 -12.07
CA HIS A 54 -0.26 7.95 -11.80
C HIS A 54 1.12 8.01 -11.12
N VAL A 55 1.65 9.23 -11.01
CA VAL A 55 2.98 9.48 -10.46
C VAL A 55 3.07 8.97 -9.03
N GLY A 56 4.10 8.17 -8.75
CA GLY A 56 4.47 7.73 -7.41
C GLY A 56 5.86 8.20 -7.02
N LYS A 57 6.48 7.53 -6.04
CA LYS A 57 7.87 7.78 -5.63
C LYS A 57 8.76 6.67 -6.18
N GLY A 58 9.62 7.00 -7.14
CA GLY A 58 10.43 6.04 -7.90
C GLY A 58 9.64 5.28 -8.97
N ALA A 59 8.61 4.55 -8.56
CA ALA A 59 7.69 3.85 -9.45
C ALA A 59 6.29 4.47 -9.41
N THR A 60 5.52 4.29 -10.48
CA THR A 60 4.11 4.69 -10.56
C THR A 60 3.22 3.84 -9.66
N ILE A 61 2.20 4.46 -9.07
CA ILE A 61 1.06 3.72 -8.51
C ILE A 61 0.24 3.17 -9.69
N GLY A 62 -0.39 2.00 -9.53
CA GLY A 62 -1.14 1.34 -10.61
C GLY A 62 -0.23 0.65 -11.64
N SER A 63 0.92 0.11 -11.22
CA SER A 63 1.81 -0.64 -12.10
C SER A 63 2.18 -2.02 -11.55
N VAL A 64 2.48 -2.95 -12.46
CA VAL A 64 3.03 -4.27 -12.13
C VAL A 64 4.44 -4.34 -12.69
N ILE A 65 5.41 -4.51 -11.79
CA ILE A 65 6.84 -4.48 -12.09
C ILE A 65 7.43 -5.84 -11.68
N PRO A 66 7.49 -6.80 -12.61
CA PRO A 66 8.07 -8.10 -12.32
C PRO A 66 9.60 -8.00 -12.29
N THR A 67 10.21 -8.38 -11.17
CA THR A 67 11.66 -8.40 -10.96
C THR A 67 12.17 -9.83 -10.84
N VAL A 68 13.42 -10.05 -11.25
CA VAL A 68 14.14 -11.32 -11.07
C VAL A 68 15.30 -11.07 -10.11
N ASN A 69 15.34 -11.82 -9.01
CA ASN A 69 16.43 -11.81 -8.03
C ASN A 69 16.73 -10.40 -7.47
N ALA A 70 15.72 -9.54 -7.39
CA ALA A 70 15.85 -8.18 -6.88
C ALA A 70 14.50 -7.66 -6.36
N VAL A 71 14.55 -6.81 -5.34
CA VAL A 71 13.37 -6.09 -4.81
C VAL A 71 13.64 -4.60 -4.89
N ILE A 72 12.67 -3.83 -5.40
CA ILE A 72 12.70 -2.35 -5.39
C ILE A 72 11.76 -1.90 -4.26
N PRO A 73 12.25 -1.54 -3.05
CA PRO A 73 11.38 -1.26 -1.91
C PRO A 73 10.38 -0.13 -2.17
N ALA A 74 10.78 0.92 -2.89
CA ALA A 74 9.90 2.04 -3.21
C ALA A 74 8.75 1.66 -4.14
N ALA A 75 8.92 0.63 -4.98
CA ALA A 75 7.87 0.14 -5.87
C ALA A 75 6.78 -0.66 -5.14
N VAL A 76 7.11 -1.23 -3.97
CA VAL A 76 6.10 -1.85 -3.08
C VAL A 76 5.31 -0.77 -2.33
N GLY A 77 5.96 0.34 -2.00
CA GLY A 77 5.39 1.45 -1.27
C GLY A 77 5.64 1.38 0.24
N VAL A 78 5.12 2.37 0.96
CA VAL A 78 5.33 2.49 2.41
C VAL A 78 4.14 2.01 3.23
N ASP A 79 2.93 1.98 2.68
CA ASP A 79 1.79 1.36 3.36
C ASP A 79 1.68 -0.11 2.92
N LEU A 80 2.58 -0.93 3.47
CA LEU A 80 2.71 -2.34 3.11
C LEU A 80 1.40 -3.08 3.41
N GLY A 81 0.89 -3.84 2.45
CA GLY A 81 -0.38 -4.56 2.61
C GLY A 81 -1.61 -3.65 2.70
N CYS A 82 -1.49 -2.36 2.35
CA CYS A 82 -2.67 -1.52 2.11
C CYS A 82 -3.55 -2.19 1.05
N GLY A 83 -4.82 -2.34 1.37
CA GLY A 83 -5.73 -3.11 0.53
C GLY A 83 -7.17 -3.02 1.00
N MET A 84 -8.04 -3.64 0.20
CA MET A 84 -9.47 -3.59 0.40
C MET A 84 -10.02 -4.97 0.76
N MET A 85 -10.98 -5.00 1.67
CA MET A 85 -11.84 -6.14 1.95
C MET A 85 -13.29 -5.70 1.85
N ALA A 86 -14.15 -6.56 1.30
CA ALA A 86 -15.58 -6.31 1.24
C ALA A 86 -16.33 -7.51 1.80
N VAL A 87 -17.30 -7.25 2.68
CA VAL A 87 -18.15 -8.28 3.30
C VAL A 87 -19.59 -8.02 2.91
N LYS A 88 -20.20 -9.00 2.24
CA LYS A 88 -21.63 -9.00 1.96
C LYS A 88 -22.39 -9.31 3.24
N THR A 89 -23.38 -8.48 3.57
CA THR A 89 -24.28 -8.73 4.71
C THR A 89 -25.50 -9.55 4.27
N SER A 90 -26.32 -9.96 5.22
CA SER A 90 -27.65 -10.52 4.93
C SER A 90 -28.72 -9.45 4.68
N LEU A 91 -28.36 -8.17 4.69
CA LEU A 91 -29.28 -7.04 4.56
C LEU A 91 -29.35 -6.56 3.10
N THR A 92 -30.47 -5.92 2.78
CA THR A 92 -30.72 -5.24 1.51
C THR A 92 -30.95 -3.75 1.75
N ALA A 93 -31.00 -2.96 0.67
CA ALA A 93 -31.30 -1.53 0.74
C ALA A 93 -32.57 -1.21 1.53
N LYS A 94 -33.58 -2.10 1.51
CA LYS A 94 -34.85 -1.92 2.22
C LYS A 94 -34.74 -2.09 3.74
N ASP A 95 -33.70 -2.76 4.20
CA ASP A 95 -33.43 -2.96 5.63
C ASP A 95 -32.64 -1.79 6.23
N LEU A 96 -32.11 -0.89 5.40
CA LEU A 96 -31.42 0.30 5.85
C LEU A 96 -32.41 1.39 6.30
N PRO A 97 -32.08 2.15 7.36
CA PRO A 97 -32.87 3.30 7.76
C PRO A 97 -32.73 4.44 6.74
N ASP A 98 -33.72 5.33 6.70
CA ASP A 98 -33.69 6.54 5.86
C ASP A 98 -32.46 7.45 6.13
N ASN A 99 -31.88 7.34 7.33
CA ASN A 99 -30.70 8.08 7.73
C ASN A 99 -29.64 7.15 8.35
N LEU A 100 -28.45 7.14 7.75
CA LEU A 100 -27.30 6.33 8.18
C LEU A 100 -26.47 6.96 9.31
N PHE A 101 -26.85 8.14 9.83
CA PHE A 101 -26.11 8.85 10.87
C PHE A 101 -25.77 7.97 12.08
N ALA A 102 -26.75 7.25 12.62
CA ALA A 102 -26.53 6.41 13.79
C ALA A 102 -25.56 5.24 13.50
N ILE A 103 -25.63 4.67 12.30
CA ILE A 103 -24.75 3.57 11.88
C ILE A 103 -23.32 4.10 11.71
N ARG A 104 -23.16 5.22 10.99
CA ARG A 104 -21.87 5.89 10.83
C ARG A 104 -21.26 6.22 12.20
N SER A 105 -22.00 6.86 13.10
CA SER A 105 -21.52 7.21 14.44
C SER A 105 -21.13 5.97 15.26
N SER A 106 -21.86 4.85 15.11
CA SER A 106 -21.52 3.60 15.78
C SER A 106 -20.21 2.99 15.24
N ILE A 107 -19.99 3.03 13.91
CA ILE A 107 -18.73 2.59 13.30
C ILE A 107 -17.57 3.48 13.77
N GLU A 108 -17.74 4.80 13.73
CA GLU A 108 -16.72 5.77 14.17
C GLU A 108 -16.36 5.60 15.66
N ALA A 109 -17.32 5.21 16.50
CA ALA A 109 -17.08 4.92 17.92
C ALA A 109 -16.38 3.56 18.12
N ALA A 110 -16.68 2.57 17.29
CA ALA A 110 -16.13 1.21 17.39
C ALA A 110 -14.73 1.09 16.77
N VAL A 111 -14.40 1.91 15.77
CA VAL A 111 -13.13 1.84 15.03
C VAL A 111 -12.39 3.19 15.12
N PRO A 112 -11.29 3.26 15.89
CA PRO A 112 -10.47 4.46 15.94
C PRO A 112 -9.95 4.83 14.56
N HIS A 113 -10.02 6.11 14.24
CA HIS A 113 -9.71 6.63 12.91
C HIS A 113 -9.21 8.07 12.99
N GLY A 114 -8.55 8.51 11.92
CA GLY A 114 -7.93 9.82 11.86
C GLY A 114 -6.65 9.90 12.69
N ARG A 115 -6.25 11.14 12.98
CA ARG A 115 -5.16 11.48 13.90
C ARG A 115 -5.52 12.79 14.56
N THR A 116 -5.46 12.86 15.88
CA THR A 116 -5.66 14.15 16.56
C THR A 116 -4.34 14.85 16.81
N SER A 117 -4.37 16.18 16.81
CA SER A 117 -3.18 17.00 17.05
C SER A 117 -2.58 16.73 18.43
N PRO A 118 -1.24 16.76 18.60
CA PRO A 118 -0.62 16.64 19.92
C PRO A 118 -1.12 17.69 20.93
N ARG A 119 -1.64 18.83 20.44
CA ARG A 119 -2.21 19.90 21.28
C ARG A 119 -3.59 19.57 21.85
N SER A 120 -4.27 18.53 21.38
CA SER A 120 -5.63 18.14 21.82
C SER A 120 -5.65 16.96 22.80
N GLY A 121 -4.49 16.54 23.35
CA GLY A 121 -4.39 15.44 24.31
C GLY A 121 -4.13 14.08 23.65
N ARG A 122 -4.82 13.03 24.12
CA ARG A 122 -4.67 11.64 23.65
C ARG A 122 -5.08 11.49 22.18
N ASP A 123 -4.32 10.71 21.40
CA ASP A 123 -4.65 10.43 19.99
C ASP A 123 -5.95 9.63 19.89
N LYS A 124 -7.03 10.23 19.35
CA LYS A 124 -8.29 9.51 19.11
C LYS A 124 -8.23 8.55 17.93
N GLY A 125 -7.19 8.65 17.10
CA GLY A 125 -6.93 7.74 15.98
C GLY A 125 -6.25 6.43 16.40
N SER A 126 -5.97 6.25 17.70
CA SER A 126 -5.41 5.03 18.26
C SER A 126 -6.23 4.57 19.46
N TRP A 127 -6.07 3.30 19.83
CA TRP A 127 -6.50 2.84 21.13
C TRP A 127 -5.72 3.58 22.24
N GLY A 128 -6.43 3.95 23.30
CA GLY A 128 -5.78 4.30 24.58
C GLY A 128 -5.51 3.04 25.36
N ASP A 129 -6.60 2.31 25.65
CA ASP A 129 -6.59 0.94 26.15
C ASP A 129 -7.21 0.05 25.06
N ALA A 130 -6.44 -0.90 24.54
CA ALA A 130 -6.90 -1.77 23.46
C ALA A 130 -7.97 -2.76 23.99
N PRO A 131 -9.06 -2.98 23.23
CA PRO A 131 -10.11 -3.91 23.64
C PRO A 131 -9.62 -5.37 23.64
N ALA A 132 -10.33 -6.25 24.36
CA ALA A 132 -9.89 -7.62 24.62
C ALA A 132 -9.68 -8.45 23.34
N ASP A 133 -10.50 -8.23 22.32
CA ASP A 133 -10.37 -8.87 21.00
C ASP A 133 -9.10 -8.41 20.26
N VAL A 134 -8.77 -7.12 20.30
CA VAL A 134 -7.51 -6.59 19.76
C VAL A 134 -6.31 -7.14 20.52
N LEU A 135 -6.37 -7.21 21.85
CA LEU A 135 -5.32 -7.82 22.68
C LEU A 135 -5.12 -9.30 22.35
N ALA A 136 -6.22 -10.05 22.16
CA ALA A 136 -6.16 -11.45 21.77
C ALA A 136 -5.53 -11.64 20.38
N LYS A 137 -5.82 -10.75 19.42
CA LYS A 137 -5.17 -10.76 18.10
C LYS A 137 -3.70 -10.38 18.19
N TRP A 138 -3.36 -9.39 19.00
CA TRP A 138 -1.97 -9.00 19.23
C TRP A 138 -1.14 -10.15 19.82
N ALA A 139 -1.70 -10.91 20.77
CA ALA A 139 -1.01 -12.05 21.37
C ALA A 139 -0.55 -13.09 20.33
N LEU A 140 -1.29 -13.24 19.22
CA LEU A 140 -0.93 -14.14 18.11
C LEU A 140 0.22 -13.60 17.24
N LEU A 141 0.43 -12.28 17.26
CA LEU A 141 1.41 -11.58 16.41
C LEU A 141 2.66 -11.14 17.18
N ALA A 142 2.60 -11.13 18.51
CA ALA A 142 3.60 -10.50 19.36
C ALA A 142 4.99 -11.13 19.19
N GLU A 143 5.08 -12.45 19.15
CA GLU A 143 6.36 -13.16 19.00
C GLU A 143 7.02 -12.86 17.65
N ASP A 144 6.29 -12.99 16.55
CA ASP A 144 6.80 -12.66 15.21
C ASP A 144 7.18 -11.16 15.11
N PHE A 145 6.40 -10.29 15.74
CA PHE A 145 6.71 -8.86 15.78
C PHE A 145 7.98 -8.56 16.57
N ASP A 146 8.24 -9.26 17.68
CA ASP A 146 9.47 -9.12 18.44
C ASP A 146 10.68 -9.56 17.62
N GLN A 147 10.58 -10.66 16.87
CA GLN A 147 11.63 -11.08 15.92
C GLN A 147 11.87 -10.04 14.83
N LEU A 148 10.81 -9.42 14.29
CA LEU A 148 10.95 -8.31 13.33
C LEU A 148 11.64 -7.11 13.96
N CYS A 149 11.35 -6.82 15.22
CA CYS A 149 12.00 -5.73 15.96
C CYS A 149 13.48 -5.98 16.24
N GLU A 150 13.92 -7.23 16.39
CA GLU A 150 15.35 -7.55 16.49
C GLU A 150 16.09 -7.21 15.20
N ARG A 151 15.49 -7.53 14.03
CA ARG A 151 16.06 -7.23 12.70
C ARG A 151 15.94 -5.75 12.33
N THR A 152 14.89 -5.10 12.82
CA THR A 152 14.57 -3.69 12.55
C THR A 152 14.16 -2.98 13.85
N PRO A 153 15.13 -2.55 14.70
CA PRO A 153 14.86 -1.98 16.03
C PRO A 153 13.89 -0.80 16.06
N GLY A 154 13.83 -0.03 14.97
CA GLY A 154 12.92 1.12 14.84
C GLY A 154 11.42 0.76 14.85
N LEU A 155 11.06 -0.52 14.71
CA LEU A 155 9.67 -0.99 14.72
C LEU A 155 9.02 -0.93 16.11
N LYS A 156 9.80 -1.09 17.18
CA LYS A 156 9.29 -0.99 18.57
C LYS A 156 8.62 0.36 18.87
N ASN A 157 8.97 1.40 18.11
CA ASN A 157 8.50 2.77 18.29
C ASN A 157 7.37 3.15 17.30
N THR A 158 6.61 2.18 16.79
CA THR A 158 5.56 2.41 15.77
C THR A 158 4.14 2.46 16.32
N ASN A 159 3.98 2.45 17.65
CA ASN A 159 2.67 2.45 18.32
C ASN A 159 1.78 1.28 17.82
N ASN A 160 2.43 0.13 17.59
CA ASN A 160 1.92 -1.07 16.92
C ASN A 160 0.63 -1.61 17.54
N LEU A 161 0.64 -1.91 18.84
CA LEU A 161 -0.54 -2.42 19.54
C LEU A 161 -1.71 -1.42 19.48
N ASN A 162 -1.44 -0.15 19.78
CA ASN A 162 -2.48 0.87 19.84
C ASN A 162 -3.07 1.22 18.46
N HIS A 163 -2.41 0.85 17.36
CA HIS A 163 -2.95 1.01 16.01
C HIS A 163 -3.46 -0.30 15.39
N LEU A 164 -3.32 -1.44 16.05
CA LEU A 164 -3.91 -2.69 15.58
C LEU A 164 -5.44 -2.59 15.58
N GLY A 165 -6.08 -2.85 14.44
CA GLY A 165 -7.54 -2.73 14.31
C GLY A 165 -8.05 -1.28 14.23
N THR A 166 -7.17 -0.31 13.91
CA THR A 166 -7.56 1.09 13.66
C THR A 166 -7.59 1.38 12.16
N LEU A 167 -8.44 2.31 11.74
CA LEU A 167 -8.62 2.62 10.32
C LEU A 167 -7.43 3.42 9.76
N GLY A 168 -7.04 4.46 10.48
CA GLY A 168 -6.00 5.39 10.06
C GLY A 168 -6.47 6.66 9.38
N THR A 169 -5.61 7.19 8.52
CA THR A 169 -5.74 8.49 7.84
C THR A 169 -5.53 8.32 6.34
N GLY A 170 -5.72 9.40 5.56
CA GLY A 170 -5.46 9.38 4.12
C GLY A 170 -6.68 8.83 3.38
N ASN A 171 -6.44 7.88 2.47
CA ASN A 171 -7.49 7.24 1.67
C ASN A 171 -8.11 6.00 2.35
N HIS A 172 -7.85 5.76 3.64
CA HIS A 172 -8.44 4.66 4.40
C HIS A 172 -9.87 4.98 4.82
N PHE A 173 -10.79 4.05 4.60
CA PHE A 173 -12.22 4.24 4.87
C PHE A 173 -12.93 2.94 5.26
N ILE A 174 -14.07 3.09 5.92
CA ILE A 174 -15.12 2.07 5.98
C ILE A 174 -16.32 2.65 5.27
N GLU A 175 -16.85 1.92 4.28
CA GLU A 175 -17.98 2.37 3.47
C GLU A 175 -19.09 1.33 3.47
N LEU A 176 -20.34 1.79 3.52
CA LEU A 176 -21.51 0.97 3.26
C LEU A 176 -21.91 1.19 1.80
N CYS A 177 -21.92 0.11 1.03
CA CYS A 177 -22.21 0.15 -0.39
C CYS A 177 -23.41 -0.76 -0.71
N LEU A 178 -24.12 -0.45 -1.79
CA LEU A 178 -25.09 -1.35 -2.40
C LEU A 178 -24.49 -1.95 -3.67
N ASP A 179 -24.71 -3.24 -3.89
CA ASP A 179 -24.43 -3.85 -5.19
C ASP A 179 -25.60 -3.64 -6.17
N GLU A 180 -25.44 -4.08 -7.43
CA GLU A 180 -26.46 -3.95 -8.49
C GLU A 180 -27.77 -4.72 -8.19
N ALA A 181 -27.78 -5.58 -7.16
CA ALA A 181 -28.94 -6.32 -6.70
C ALA A 181 -29.43 -5.83 -5.31
N ASP A 182 -29.09 -4.59 -4.95
CA ASP A 182 -29.48 -3.92 -3.71
C ASP A 182 -29.02 -4.62 -2.42
N ASN A 183 -28.03 -5.51 -2.47
CA ASN A 183 -27.48 -6.10 -1.24
C ASN A 183 -26.51 -5.13 -0.58
N VAL A 184 -26.52 -5.10 0.76
CA VAL A 184 -25.64 -4.23 1.54
C VAL A 184 -24.28 -4.90 1.75
N TRP A 185 -23.23 -4.15 1.45
CA TRP A 185 -21.84 -4.52 1.68
C TRP A 185 -21.17 -3.55 2.65
N VAL A 186 -20.23 -4.07 3.44
CA VAL A 186 -19.27 -3.25 4.19
C VAL A 186 -17.91 -3.38 3.52
N MET A 187 -17.40 -2.28 2.99
CA MET A 187 -16.07 -2.21 2.39
C MET A 187 -15.10 -1.54 3.36
N LEU A 188 -13.96 -2.17 3.59
CA LEU A 188 -12.87 -1.68 4.42
C LEU A 188 -11.64 -1.47 3.53
N HIS A 189 -11.10 -0.26 3.56
CA HIS A 189 -9.79 0.06 3.00
C HIS A 189 -8.87 0.52 4.12
N SER A 190 -7.81 -0.26 4.38
CA SER A 190 -6.79 0.09 5.36
C SER A 190 -5.48 -0.63 5.04
N GLY A 191 -4.47 -0.46 5.89
CA GLY A 191 -3.13 -1.00 5.69
C GLY A 191 -2.39 -1.24 6.99
N SER A 192 -1.06 -1.29 6.90
CA SER A 192 -0.17 -1.72 8.00
C SER A 192 0.15 -0.62 9.01
N ARG A 193 -0.46 0.56 8.86
CA ARG A 193 -0.30 1.70 9.76
C ARG A 193 1.18 2.10 9.87
N GLY A 194 1.64 2.50 11.06
CA GLY A 194 3.02 2.91 11.29
C GLY A 194 4.06 1.81 11.08
N VAL A 195 3.67 0.54 11.20
CA VAL A 195 4.58 -0.61 11.08
C VAL A 195 5.11 -0.70 9.67
N GLY A 196 4.24 -0.82 8.66
CA GLY A 196 4.71 -0.92 7.27
C GLY A 196 5.39 0.35 6.80
N ASN A 197 4.94 1.54 7.25
CA ASN A 197 5.62 2.79 6.91
C ASN A 197 7.08 2.79 7.39
N ARG A 198 7.31 2.31 8.61
CA ARG A 198 8.66 2.17 9.16
C ARG A 198 9.47 1.12 8.39
N ILE A 199 8.91 -0.04 8.06
CA ILE A 199 9.59 -1.07 7.26
C ILE A 199 9.97 -0.50 5.89
N GLY A 200 8.99 -0.03 5.12
CA GLY A 200 9.19 0.51 3.77
C GLY A 200 10.25 1.61 3.74
N THR A 201 10.14 2.61 4.62
CA THR A 201 11.14 3.68 4.72
C THR A 201 12.53 3.16 5.08
N THR A 202 12.63 2.20 6.01
CA THR A 202 13.93 1.63 6.41
C THR A 202 14.63 0.94 5.23
N PHE A 203 13.91 0.13 4.47
CA PHE A 203 14.50 -0.61 3.36
C PHE A 203 14.74 0.26 2.11
N ILE A 204 13.91 1.28 1.87
CA ILE A 204 14.18 2.31 0.85
C ILE A 204 15.52 3.00 1.14
N GLU A 205 15.73 3.44 2.38
CA GLU A 205 16.98 4.13 2.75
C GLU A 205 18.19 3.19 2.74
N ARG A 206 18.03 1.92 3.14
CA ARG A 206 19.10 0.91 3.01
C ARG A 206 19.48 0.67 1.55
N ALA A 207 18.49 0.49 0.67
CA ALA A 207 18.74 0.30 -0.76
C ALA A 207 19.49 1.50 -1.36
N LYS A 208 19.07 2.73 -1.03
CA LYS A 208 19.76 3.95 -1.49
C LYS A 208 21.23 4.01 -1.04
N LYS A 209 21.51 3.61 0.20
CA LYS A 209 22.89 3.55 0.73
C LYS A 209 23.73 2.51 0.01
N GLU A 210 23.17 1.33 -0.29
CA GLU A 210 23.89 0.30 -1.05
C GLU A 210 24.17 0.75 -2.49
N MET A 211 23.22 1.42 -3.17
CA MET A 211 23.48 2.01 -4.49
C MET A 211 24.66 2.98 -4.46
N GLN A 212 24.74 3.84 -3.43
CA GLN A 212 25.86 4.76 -3.24
C GLN A 212 27.17 4.02 -2.97
N ARG A 213 27.16 3.01 -2.09
CA ARG A 213 28.31 2.18 -1.75
C ARG A 213 28.87 1.43 -2.97
N TRP A 214 27.99 0.96 -3.85
CA TRP A 214 28.36 0.25 -5.08
C TRP A 214 28.64 1.18 -6.27
N MET A 215 28.52 2.49 -6.07
CA MET A 215 28.68 3.50 -7.12
C MET A 215 27.78 3.25 -8.35
N ILE A 216 26.57 2.72 -8.11
CA ILE A 216 25.57 2.47 -9.15
C ILE A 216 24.74 3.74 -9.38
N ASN A 217 24.73 4.21 -10.63
CA ASN A 217 23.87 5.30 -11.06
C ASN A 217 22.57 4.75 -11.62
N LEU A 218 21.45 5.17 -11.03
CA LEU A 218 20.11 4.82 -11.49
C LEU A 218 19.46 6.01 -12.20
N PRO A 219 18.51 5.76 -13.13
CA PRO A 219 17.71 6.81 -13.75
C PRO A 219 16.97 7.68 -12.71
N ASP A 220 16.60 7.09 -11.57
CA ASP A 220 16.04 7.76 -10.41
C ASP A 220 16.57 7.09 -9.13
N LYS A 221 16.91 7.87 -8.10
CA LYS A 221 17.40 7.36 -6.81
C LYS A 221 16.32 6.57 -6.05
N ASP A 222 15.04 6.84 -6.31
CA ASP A 222 13.93 6.10 -5.72
C ASP A 222 13.74 4.72 -6.40
N LEU A 223 14.49 4.39 -7.47
CA LEU A 223 14.57 3.03 -8.02
C LEU A 223 15.66 2.17 -7.36
N ALA A 224 16.21 2.63 -6.23
CA ALA A 224 17.17 1.85 -5.46
C ALA A 224 16.59 0.47 -5.10
N TYR A 225 17.41 -0.56 -5.27
CA TYR A 225 16.98 -1.95 -5.16
C TYR A 225 17.94 -2.77 -4.30
N LEU A 226 17.45 -3.91 -3.84
CA LEU A 226 18.22 -4.91 -3.10
C LEU A 226 18.28 -6.18 -3.97
N PRO A 227 19.45 -6.59 -4.47
CA PRO A 227 19.61 -7.85 -5.17
C PRO A 227 19.58 -9.03 -4.19
N GLU A 228 19.11 -10.17 -4.68
CA GLU A 228 19.10 -11.44 -3.94
C GLU A 228 20.52 -11.81 -3.51
N GLY A 229 20.66 -12.29 -2.28
CA GLY A 229 21.95 -12.61 -1.67
C GLY A 229 22.71 -11.42 -1.09
N SER A 230 22.21 -10.18 -1.23
CA SER A 230 22.76 -9.04 -0.49
C SER A 230 22.40 -9.12 1.00
N GLU A 231 23.20 -8.48 1.86
CA GLU A 231 23.02 -8.47 3.32
C GLU A 231 21.61 -8.03 3.75
N HIS A 232 20.97 -7.15 2.97
CA HIS A 232 19.65 -6.60 3.27
C HIS A 232 18.49 -7.30 2.52
N PHE A 233 18.78 -8.38 1.77
CA PHE A 233 17.79 -9.24 1.14
C PHE A 233 17.50 -10.43 2.06
N ILE A 234 16.58 -10.23 2.99
CA ILE A 234 16.23 -11.14 4.09
C ILE A 234 14.76 -11.52 4.08
#